data_AF-A0A931Y5B0-F1
#
_entry.id   AF-A0A931Y5B0-F1
#
_cell.length_a   1.000
_cell.length_b   1.000
_cell.length_c   1.000
_cell.angle_alpha   90.00
_cell.angle_beta   90.00
_cell.angle_gamma   90.00
#
_symmetry.space_group_name_H-M   'P 1'
#
loop_
_entity.id
_entity.type
_entity.pdbx_description
1 polymer ?
#
loop_
_entity_poly.entity_id
_entity_poly.type
_entity_poly.pdbx_seq_one_letter_code
_entity_poly.pdbx_strand_id
1 'polypeptide(L)'
;MSPMQSIKTGKLSAAAFSLVEVMVATAIFGLVTAGTFGVYIMCQKLWRATTLSTDTSRLANLAIERMIYGLGTNSGLRSAATISIDTNVHTYMTYSNYWDSPNGSPPPANHWSLNLSPTWTERDGSWRIICSNAFDGVTWIDYVKKQRSIVMWPTIWQPDSRQYIANWVLDAEVSTNWQGSDIAVMVVVWKKDGNFVVSNEASALIKMRNK
;
A
#
# COMPACT_ATOMS: atom_id res chain seq x y z
N MET A 1 45.29 -59.63 -43.05
CA MET A 1 44.16 -58.99 -42.34
C MET A 1 44.67 -58.54 -40.97
N SER A 2 44.34 -57.31 -40.58
CA SER A 2 45.10 -56.40 -39.70
C SER A 2 45.40 -56.90 -38.27
N PRO A 3 46.49 -56.43 -37.65
CA PRO A 3 46.70 -56.59 -36.21
C PRO A 3 45.69 -55.76 -35.42
N MET A 4 45.10 -56.40 -34.41
CA MET A 4 44.16 -55.83 -33.45
C MET A 4 44.87 -54.73 -32.63
N GLN A 5 44.42 -53.48 -32.76
CA GLN A 5 44.95 -52.37 -31.98
C GLN A 5 44.53 -52.52 -30.51
N SER A 6 45.54 -52.68 -29.64
CA SER A 6 45.39 -52.63 -28.19
C SER A 6 44.86 -51.25 -27.78
N ILE A 7 43.65 -51.23 -27.22
CA ILE A 7 43.05 -50.05 -26.60
C ILE A 7 43.91 -49.72 -25.38
N LYS A 8 44.74 -48.69 -25.47
CA LYS A 8 45.38 -48.08 -24.29
C LYS A 8 44.28 -47.48 -23.44
N THR A 9 43.81 -48.23 -22.44
CA THR A 9 43.05 -47.67 -21.32
C THR A 9 43.95 -46.64 -20.65
N GLY A 10 43.71 -45.37 -20.95
CA GLY A 10 44.34 -44.26 -20.24
C GLY A 10 44.06 -44.47 -18.76
N LYS A 11 45.11 -44.75 -17.97
CA LYS A 11 45.03 -44.73 -16.53
C LYS A 11 44.61 -43.30 -16.15
N LEU A 12 43.33 -43.11 -15.81
CA LEU A 12 42.93 -41.98 -15.00
C LEU A 12 43.70 -42.14 -13.70
N SER A 13 44.81 -41.39 -13.58
CA SER A 13 45.53 -41.25 -12.34
C SER A 13 44.54 -40.72 -11.31
N ALA A 14 44.09 -41.59 -10.40
CA ALA A 14 43.39 -41.17 -9.21
C ALA A 14 44.42 -40.48 -8.31
N ALA A 15 44.69 -39.21 -8.60
CA ALA A 15 45.51 -38.37 -7.73
C ALA A 15 44.76 -38.19 -6.41
N ALA A 16 45.27 -38.78 -5.33
CA ALA A 16 44.77 -38.55 -3.99
C ALA A 16 45.23 -37.16 -3.52
N PHE A 17 44.30 -36.33 -3.06
CA PHE A 17 44.61 -35.01 -2.51
C PHE A 17 45.35 -35.14 -1.18
N SER A 18 46.35 -34.28 -0.97
CA SER A 18 47.02 -34.16 0.32
C SER A 18 46.09 -33.53 1.37
N LEU A 19 46.29 -33.90 2.64
CA LEU A 19 45.50 -33.35 3.76
C LEU A 19 45.53 -31.80 3.78
N VAL A 20 46.70 -31.21 3.47
CA VAL A 20 46.88 -29.76 3.43
C VAL A 20 46.04 -29.11 2.34
N GLU A 21 45.96 -29.70 1.15
CA GLU A 21 45.12 -29.18 0.06
C GLU A 21 43.63 -29.17 0.46
N VAL A 22 43.16 -30.23 1.14
CA VAL A 22 41.78 -30.29 1.63
C VAL A 22 41.52 -29.24 2.73
N MET A 23 42.48 -29.01 3.62
CA MET A 23 42.35 -27.97 4.67
C MET A 23 42.31 -26.56 4.07
N VAL A 24 43.15 -26.27 3.07
CA VAL A 24 43.14 -24.97 2.39
C VAL A 24 41.85 -24.79 1.59
N ALA A 25 41.42 -25.82 0.86
CA ALA A 25 40.19 -25.77 0.07
C ALA A 25 38.94 -25.53 0.95
N THR A 26 38.84 -26.22 2.09
CA THR A 26 37.72 -26.04 3.03
C THR A 26 37.73 -24.65 3.70
N ALA A 27 38.91 -24.11 4.02
CA ALA A 27 39.05 -22.75 4.55
C ALA A 27 38.58 -21.68 3.55
N ILE A 28 39.02 -21.79 2.29
CA ILE A 28 38.60 -20.86 1.22
C ILE A 28 37.10 -21.00 0.97
N PHE A 29 36.57 -22.23 0.89
CA PHE A 29 35.15 -22.46 0.70
C PHE A 29 34.29 -21.87 1.83
N GLY A 30 34.72 -22.04 3.08
CA GLY A 30 34.05 -21.46 4.24
C GLY A 30 34.01 -19.94 4.18
N LEU A 31 35.13 -19.30 3.82
CA LEU A 31 35.23 -17.85 3.67
C LEU A 31 34.29 -17.33 2.57
N VAL A 32 34.31 -17.95 1.39
CA VAL A 32 33.45 -17.57 0.26
C VAL A 32 31.97 -17.76 0.61
N THR A 33 31.64 -18.87 1.26
CA THR A 33 30.26 -19.19 1.67
C THR A 33 29.75 -18.18 2.70
N ALA A 34 30.53 -17.85 3.72
CA ALA A 34 30.19 -16.85 4.74
C ALA A 34 29.98 -15.46 4.12
N GLY A 35 30.88 -15.04 3.21
CA GLY A 35 30.74 -13.79 2.48
C GLY A 35 29.46 -13.75 1.62
N THR A 36 29.17 -14.84 0.92
CA THR A 36 27.97 -14.96 0.06
C THR A 36 26.68 -14.89 0.88
N PHE A 37 26.62 -15.54 2.05
CA PHE A 37 25.47 -15.44 2.96
C PHE A 37 25.23 -14.01 3.47
N GLY A 38 26.30 -13.28 3.77
CA GLY A 38 26.21 -11.87 4.19
C GLY A 38 25.56 -11.00 3.11
N VAL A 39 26.05 -11.11 1.86
CA VAL A 39 25.50 -10.37 0.72
C VAL A 39 24.05 -10.80 0.46
N TYR A 40 23.74 -12.09 0.52
CA TYR A 40 22.38 -12.60 0.32
C TYR A 40 21.38 -11.99 1.32
N ILE A 41 21.69 -11.99 2.62
CA ILE A 41 20.82 -11.41 3.64
C ILE A 41 20.64 -9.90 3.41
N MET A 42 21.72 -9.20 3.04
CA MET A 42 21.66 -7.77 2.73
C MET A 42 20.75 -7.49 1.53
N CYS A 43 20.90 -8.23 0.44
CA CYS A 43 20.05 -8.09 -0.75
C CYS A 43 18.58 -8.38 -0.43
N GLN A 44 18.29 -9.40 0.38
CA GLN A 44 16.92 -9.71 0.80
C GLN A 44 16.29 -8.57 1.62
N LYS A 45 17.04 -7.99 2.56
CA LYS A 45 16.58 -6.84 3.35
C LYS A 45 16.33 -5.62 2.48
N LEU A 46 17.25 -5.31 1.57
CA LEU A 46 17.12 -4.19 0.65
C LEU A 46 15.91 -4.35 -0.27
N TRP A 47 15.75 -5.53 -0.86
CA TRP A 47 14.62 -5.85 -1.73
C TRP A 47 13.27 -5.63 -1.03
N ARG A 48 13.13 -6.11 0.20
CA ARG A 48 11.90 -5.90 0.99
C ARG A 48 11.63 -4.43 1.30
N ALA A 49 12.65 -3.69 1.73
CA ALA A 49 12.52 -2.26 2.03
C ALA A 49 12.12 -1.45 0.79
N THR A 50 12.77 -1.71 -0.35
CA THR A 50 12.45 -1.05 -1.63
C THR A 50 11.04 -1.40 -2.08
N THR A 51 10.64 -2.67 -2.04
CA THR A 51 9.29 -3.11 -2.40
C THR A 51 8.23 -2.41 -1.55
N LEU A 52 8.43 -2.38 -0.23
CA LEU A 52 7.52 -1.71 0.70
C LEU A 52 7.40 -0.20 0.39
N SER A 53 8.51 0.46 0.06
CA SER A 53 8.52 1.88 -0.31
C SER A 53 7.79 2.16 -1.61
N THR A 54 8.02 1.36 -2.66
CA THR A 54 7.33 1.48 -3.94
C THR A 54 5.83 1.24 -3.77
N ASP A 55 5.42 0.23 -3.01
CA ASP A 55 4.01 -0.05 -2.75
C ASP A 55 3.32 1.06 -1.97
N THR A 56 3.97 1.59 -0.93
CA THR A 56 3.43 2.69 -0.12
C THR A 56 3.23 3.95 -0.97
N SER A 57 4.21 4.26 -1.83
CA SER A 57 4.13 5.40 -2.75
C SER A 57 3.02 5.24 -3.79
N ARG A 58 2.90 4.03 -4.36
CA ARG A 58 1.83 3.69 -5.30
C ARG A 58 0.45 3.82 -4.65
N LEU A 59 0.28 3.36 -3.42
CA LEU A 59 -1.00 3.46 -2.70
C LEU A 59 -1.39 4.92 -2.44
N ALA A 60 -0.44 5.77 -2.04
CA ALA A 60 -0.71 7.19 -1.81
C ALA A 60 -1.16 7.90 -3.10
N ASN A 61 -0.42 7.70 -4.20
CA ASN A 61 -0.76 8.29 -5.50
C ASN A 61 -2.10 7.76 -6.03
N LEU A 62 -2.31 6.45 -5.95
CA LEU A 62 -3.56 5.82 -6.38
C LEU A 62 -4.76 6.31 -5.56
N ALA A 63 -4.58 6.59 -4.26
CA ALA A 63 -5.63 7.18 -3.43
C ALA A 63 -6.10 8.53 -3.99
N ILE A 64 -5.14 9.40 -4.31
CA ILE A 64 -5.39 10.71 -4.89
C ILE A 64 -6.08 10.58 -6.26
N GLU A 65 -5.56 9.73 -7.14
CA GLU A 65 -6.15 9.51 -8.47
C GLU A 65 -7.59 9.01 -8.39
N ARG A 66 -7.87 8.07 -7.50
CA ARG A 66 -9.21 7.53 -7.26
C ARG A 66 -10.18 8.56 -6.69
N MET A 67 -9.72 9.47 -5.84
CA MET A 67 -10.56 10.58 -5.37
C MET A 67 -10.84 11.59 -6.49
N ILE A 68 -9.84 11.92 -7.30
CA ILE A 68 -9.98 12.92 -8.37
C ILE A 68 -10.85 12.42 -9.51
N TYR A 69 -10.53 11.24 -10.03
CA TYR A 69 -11.12 10.71 -11.25
C TYR A 69 -12.23 9.68 -11.00
N GLY A 70 -12.31 9.13 -9.79
CA GLY A 70 -13.32 8.15 -9.41
C GLY A 70 -12.82 6.71 -9.49
N LEU A 71 -13.76 5.78 -9.35
CA LEU A 71 -13.50 4.35 -9.20
C LEU A 71 -14.53 3.55 -10.02
N GLY A 72 -14.04 2.74 -10.96
CA GLY A 72 -14.89 1.94 -11.83
C GLY A 72 -15.80 2.82 -12.68
N THR A 73 -17.11 2.66 -12.54
CA THR A 73 -18.14 3.45 -13.24
C THR A 73 -18.53 4.72 -12.50
N ASN A 74 -17.99 4.96 -11.31
CA ASN A 74 -18.36 6.10 -10.47
C ASN A 74 -17.42 7.28 -10.72
N SER A 75 -18.03 8.44 -10.93
CA SER A 75 -17.37 9.73 -11.12
C SER A 75 -16.64 10.21 -9.86
N GLY A 76 -15.43 10.77 -10.03
CA GLY A 76 -14.65 11.37 -8.94
C GLY A 76 -14.97 12.84 -8.68
N LEU A 77 -14.19 13.47 -7.79
CA LEU A 77 -14.35 14.86 -7.37
C LEU A 77 -14.23 15.87 -8.53
N ARG A 78 -13.46 15.56 -9.58
CA ARG A 78 -13.29 16.47 -10.72
C ARG A 78 -14.57 16.68 -11.54
N SER A 79 -15.42 15.66 -11.57
CA SER A 79 -16.72 15.63 -12.27
C SER A 79 -17.89 16.12 -11.41
N ALA A 80 -17.67 16.35 -10.11
CA ALA A 80 -18.72 16.82 -9.22
C ALA A 80 -19.20 18.22 -9.62
N ALA A 81 -20.51 18.44 -9.56
CA ALA A 81 -21.15 19.74 -9.75
C ALA A 81 -21.10 20.56 -8.45
N THR A 82 -21.32 19.91 -7.31
CA THR A 82 -21.19 20.51 -5.98
C THR A 82 -20.34 19.65 -5.08
N ILE A 83 -19.61 20.31 -4.18
CA ILE A 83 -18.84 19.63 -3.13
C ILE A 83 -18.97 20.41 -1.82
N SER A 84 -19.22 19.69 -0.73
CA SER A 84 -19.13 20.21 0.64
C SER A 84 -18.30 19.25 1.50
N ILE A 85 -17.70 19.79 2.57
CA ILE A 85 -16.89 19.02 3.51
C ILE A 85 -17.57 19.08 4.86
N ASP A 86 -17.73 17.91 5.49
CA ASP A 86 -18.13 17.78 6.87
C ASP A 86 -16.97 17.22 7.69
N THR A 87 -16.45 18.03 8.60
CA THR A 87 -15.41 17.68 9.57
C THR A 87 -15.96 17.43 10.97
N ASN A 88 -17.29 17.46 11.13
CA ASN A 88 -17.97 17.18 12.41
C ASN A 88 -18.41 15.71 12.52
N VAL A 89 -17.81 14.84 11.72
CA VAL A 89 -18.10 13.41 11.71
C VAL A 89 -16.97 12.63 12.38
N HIS A 90 -17.31 11.49 12.94
CA HIS A 90 -16.36 10.60 13.61
C HIS A 90 -16.76 9.13 13.38
N THR A 91 -15.82 8.23 13.66
CA THR A 91 -16.00 6.79 13.43
C THR A 91 -16.99 6.17 14.42
N TYR A 92 -17.95 5.37 13.93
CA TYR A 92 -19.02 4.77 14.75
C TYR A 92 -18.50 3.85 15.86
N MET A 93 -17.52 2.97 15.60
CA MET A 93 -16.80 2.25 16.67
C MET A 93 -15.37 1.89 16.26
N THR A 94 -14.56 1.52 17.25
CA THR A 94 -13.18 1.09 17.08
C THR A 94 -13.10 -0.42 17.31
N TYR A 95 -12.59 -1.18 16.34
CA TYR A 95 -12.19 -2.58 16.55
C TYR A 95 -10.68 -2.67 16.79
N SER A 96 -10.14 -3.88 16.99
CA SER A 96 -8.70 -4.11 16.92
C SER A 96 -8.11 -3.51 15.65
N ASN A 97 -7.02 -2.77 15.81
CA ASN A 97 -6.28 -2.12 14.74
C ASN A 97 -5.74 -3.18 13.77
N TYR A 98 -6.26 -3.24 12.54
CA TYR A 98 -5.77 -4.25 11.59
C TYR A 98 -4.29 -4.08 11.27
N TRP A 99 -3.78 -2.85 11.29
CA TRP A 99 -2.37 -2.53 11.04
C TRP A 99 -1.42 -2.97 12.17
N ASP A 100 -1.95 -3.40 13.31
CA ASP A 100 -1.17 -3.96 14.42
C ASP A 100 -1.06 -5.50 14.35
N SER A 101 -1.83 -6.17 13.47
CA SER A 101 -1.80 -7.64 13.35
C SER A 101 -0.83 -8.13 12.25
N PRO A 102 -0.20 -9.31 12.42
CA PRO A 102 0.72 -9.88 11.43
C PRO A 102 0.09 -10.16 10.06
N ASN A 103 -1.22 -10.46 10.04
CA ASN A 103 -2.00 -10.72 8.82
C ASN A 103 -2.77 -9.46 8.35
N GLY A 104 -2.45 -8.29 8.93
CA GLY A 104 -3.17 -7.02 8.98
C GLY A 104 -3.89 -6.55 7.74
N SER A 105 -5.00 -7.23 7.45
CA SER A 105 -5.86 -6.92 6.33
C SER A 105 -6.92 -5.92 6.80
N PRO A 106 -7.13 -4.82 6.06
CA PRO A 106 -8.24 -3.92 6.34
C PRO A 106 -9.55 -4.72 6.34
N PRO A 107 -10.58 -4.28 7.10
CA PRO A 107 -11.89 -4.89 7.03
C PRO A 107 -12.44 -4.86 5.58
N PRO A 108 -13.52 -5.57 5.25
CA PRO A 108 -14.18 -5.38 3.95
C PRO A 108 -14.79 -3.97 3.84
N ALA A 109 -14.94 -3.46 2.63
CA ALA A 109 -15.41 -2.08 2.40
C ALA A 109 -16.81 -1.80 2.94
N ASN A 110 -17.67 -2.82 2.98
CA ASN A 110 -19.03 -2.73 3.54
C ASN A 110 -19.07 -2.89 5.07
N HIS A 111 -17.92 -3.08 5.73
CA HIS A 111 -17.88 -3.23 7.16
C HIS A 111 -18.36 -1.95 7.87
N TRP A 112 -19.10 -2.14 8.95
CA TRP A 112 -19.74 -1.09 9.71
C TRP A 112 -18.74 -0.20 10.48
N SER A 113 -17.52 -0.69 10.75
CA SER A 113 -16.43 0.10 11.38
C SER A 113 -15.98 1.29 10.53
N LEU A 114 -16.31 1.31 9.25
CA LEU A 114 -16.00 2.39 8.32
C LEU A 114 -17.13 3.42 8.23
N ASN A 115 -18.19 3.28 9.05
CA ASN A 115 -19.27 4.24 9.09
C ASN A 115 -18.86 5.48 9.88
N LEU A 116 -19.16 6.65 9.32
CA LEU A 116 -19.09 7.92 10.02
C LEU A 116 -20.47 8.33 10.54
N SER A 117 -20.50 8.94 11.72
CA SER A 117 -21.70 9.48 12.36
C SER A 117 -21.49 10.95 12.73
N PRO A 118 -22.52 11.80 12.66
CA PRO A 118 -22.42 13.21 13.10
C PRO A 118 -22.84 13.43 14.56
N THR A 119 -23.33 12.41 15.27
CA THR A 119 -24.07 12.56 16.53
C THR A 119 -23.26 12.34 17.81
N TRP A 120 -21.93 12.38 17.76
CA TRP A 120 -21.09 12.12 18.94
C TRP A 120 -20.06 13.23 19.13
N THR A 121 -19.70 13.45 20.39
CA THR A 121 -19.07 14.70 20.86
C THR A 121 -17.56 14.75 20.67
N GLU A 122 -16.92 13.67 20.23
CA GLU A 122 -15.46 13.60 20.08
C GLU A 122 -15.06 13.59 18.60
N ARG A 123 -14.56 14.73 18.12
CA ARG A 123 -13.95 14.85 16.78
C ARG A 123 -12.66 14.02 16.76
N ASP A 124 -12.67 12.89 16.06
CA ASP A 124 -11.51 12.00 15.94
C ASP A 124 -10.58 12.35 14.76
N GLY A 125 -10.90 13.41 14.02
CA GLY A 125 -10.20 13.85 12.81
C GLY A 125 -10.63 13.13 11.53
N SER A 126 -11.68 12.30 11.60
CA SER A 126 -12.38 11.81 10.41
C SER A 126 -13.12 12.95 9.71
N TRP A 127 -13.35 12.78 8.41
CA TRP A 127 -14.10 13.75 7.61
C TRP A 127 -14.86 13.06 6.49
N ARG A 128 -15.88 13.75 5.98
CA ARG A 128 -16.68 13.36 4.84
C ARG A 128 -16.67 14.46 3.80
N ILE A 129 -16.34 14.10 2.56
CA ILE A 129 -16.60 14.94 1.39
C ILE A 129 -17.94 14.48 0.81
N ILE A 130 -18.88 15.41 0.70
CA ILE A 130 -20.16 15.19 0.05
C ILE A 130 -20.06 15.81 -1.34
N CYS A 131 -20.12 14.98 -2.37
CA CYS A 131 -20.13 15.43 -3.76
C CYS A 131 -21.44 15.04 -4.44
N SER A 132 -21.92 15.89 -5.33
CA SER A 132 -23.11 15.61 -6.14
C SER A 132 -22.81 15.91 -7.60
N ASN A 133 -23.28 15.03 -8.49
CA ASN A 133 -23.31 15.26 -9.92
C ASN A 133 -24.77 15.36 -10.39
N ALA A 134 -25.02 16.14 -11.43
CA ALA A 134 -26.36 16.32 -12.00
C ALA A 134 -27.00 15.00 -12.49
N PHE A 135 -26.19 13.97 -12.77
CA PHE A 135 -26.62 12.70 -13.35
C PHE A 135 -26.33 11.47 -12.49
N ASP A 136 -25.31 11.51 -11.62
CA ASP A 136 -24.86 10.34 -10.82
C ASP A 136 -25.36 10.38 -9.37
N GLY A 137 -26.16 11.39 -9.00
CA GLY A 137 -26.66 11.57 -7.65
C GLY A 137 -25.60 12.05 -6.65
N VAL A 138 -25.86 11.83 -5.36
CA VAL A 138 -24.99 12.22 -4.25
C VAL A 138 -24.10 11.05 -3.85
N THR A 139 -22.80 11.30 -3.78
CA THR A 139 -21.76 10.35 -3.35
C THR A 139 -21.00 10.91 -2.15
N TRP A 140 -20.51 10.03 -1.27
CA TRP A 140 -19.65 10.43 -0.14
C TRP A 140 -18.25 9.84 -0.29
N ILE A 141 -17.25 10.61 0.09
CA ILE A 141 -15.90 10.10 0.33
C ILE A 141 -15.60 10.30 1.80
N ASP A 142 -15.43 9.20 2.52
CA ASP A 142 -15.22 9.19 3.96
C ASP A 142 -13.76 8.83 4.25
N TYR A 143 -13.09 9.68 5.02
CA TYR A 143 -11.87 9.30 5.72
C TYR A 143 -12.22 8.89 7.13
N VAL A 144 -11.85 7.67 7.49
CA VAL A 144 -12.13 7.06 8.79
C VAL A 144 -10.81 6.93 9.54
N LYS A 145 -10.49 7.93 10.38
CA LYS A 145 -9.17 8.03 11.04
C LYS A 145 -8.86 6.82 11.91
N LYS A 146 -9.84 6.37 12.69
CA LYS A 146 -9.71 5.16 13.55
C LYS A 146 -9.65 3.84 12.77
N GLN A 147 -9.89 3.84 11.47
CA GLN A 147 -9.69 2.67 10.62
C GLN A 147 -8.59 2.92 9.57
N ARG A 148 -7.91 4.06 9.58
CA ARG A 148 -6.87 4.40 8.61
C ARG A 148 -7.27 4.10 7.16
N SER A 149 -8.51 4.44 6.82
CA SER A 149 -9.12 4.02 5.54
C SER A 149 -9.87 5.19 4.91
N ILE A 150 -9.80 5.26 3.58
CA ILE A 150 -10.63 6.16 2.77
C ILE A 150 -11.53 5.30 1.89
N VAL A 151 -12.82 5.60 1.96
CA VAL A 151 -13.86 4.84 1.27
C VAL A 151 -14.78 5.77 0.49
N MET A 152 -15.25 5.29 -0.66
CA MET A 152 -16.22 5.98 -1.49
C MET A 152 -17.57 5.29 -1.36
N TRP A 153 -18.63 6.09 -1.27
CA TRP A 153 -20.02 5.68 -1.30
C TRP A 153 -20.62 6.13 -2.62
N PRO A 154 -20.71 5.22 -3.62
CA PRO A 154 -21.44 5.48 -4.86
C PRO A 154 -22.92 5.78 -4.62
N THR A 155 -23.50 5.18 -3.57
CA THR A 155 -24.88 5.40 -3.19
C THR A 155 -24.96 5.53 -1.69
N ILE A 156 -25.54 6.65 -1.23
CA ILE A 156 -25.73 6.92 0.19
C ILE A 156 -26.60 5.83 0.84
N TRP A 157 -26.28 5.50 2.09
CA TRP A 157 -27.02 4.50 2.89
C TRP A 157 -27.00 3.06 2.37
N GLN A 158 -26.17 2.74 1.37
CA GLN A 158 -25.96 1.38 0.89
C GLN A 158 -24.52 0.93 1.15
N PRO A 159 -24.21 0.35 2.33
CA PRO A 159 -22.87 -0.09 2.68
C PRO A 159 -22.25 -1.07 1.68
N ASP A 160 -23.07 -1.92 1.06
CA ASP A 160 -22.60 -2.90 0.08
C ASP A 160 -22.12 -2.28 -1.24
N SER A 161 -22.52 -1.04 -1.53
CA SER A 161 -22.01 -0.29 -2.68
C SER A 161 -20.62 0.31 -2.43
N ARG A 162 -20.15 0.30 -1.18
CA ARG A 162 -18.94 1.03 -0.78
C ARG A 162 -17.69 0.44 -1.42
N GLN A 163 -16.80 1.32 -1.85
CA GLN A 163 -15.54 0.96 -2.51
C GLN A 163 -14.34 1.55 -1.77
N TYR A 164 -13.24 0.81 -1.74
CA TYR A 164 -11.99 1.30 -1.16
C TYR A 164 -11.28 2.26 -2.10
N ILE A 165 -11.02 3.47 -1.62
CA ILE A 165 -10.07 4.38 -2.23
C ILE A 165 -8.67 3.98 -1.78
N ALA A 166 -8.46 3.92 -0.46
CA ALA A 166 -7.17 3.62 0.15
C ALA A 166 -7.32 3.00 1.54
N ASN A 167 -6.30 2.24 1.93
CA ASN A 167 -6.11 1.66 3.25
C ASN A 167 -4.72 2.03 3.75
N TRP A 168 -4.44 1.76 5.03
CA TRP A 168 -3.17 2.14 5.67
C TRP A 168 -2.91 3.65 5.67
N VAL A 169 -3.97 4.45 5.65
CA VAL A 169 -3.92 5.92 5.67
C VAL A 169 -3.64 6.38 7.10
N LEU A 170 -2.42 6.80 7.38
CA LEU A 170 -2.02 7.31 8.69
C LEU A 170 -2.71 8.62 9.00
N ASP A 171 -2.73 9.52 8.01
CA ASP A 171 -3.44 10.78 8.11
C ASP A 171 -4.00 11.21 6.76
N ALA A 172 -5.08 11.98 6.79
CA ALA A 172 -5.60 12.60 5.60
C ALA A 172 -6.25 13.93 5.96
N GLU A 173 -5.94 14.95 5.19
CA GLU A 173 -6.46 16.30 5.39
C GLU A 173 -7.18 16.75 4.12
N VAL A 174 -8.26 17.50 4.34
CA VAL A 174 -9.00 18.13 3.25
C VAL A 174 -9.25 19.59 3.62
N SER A 175 -9.00 20.48 2.68
CA SER A 175 -9.31 21.90 2.81
C SER A 175 -9.99 22.42 1.54
N THR A 176 -10.88 23.39 1.73
CA THR A 176 -11.49 24.15 0.63
C THR A 176 -11.04 25.59 0.72
N ASN A 177 -10.84 26.23 -0.42
CA ASN A 177 -10.75 27.68 -0.44
C ASN A 177 -12.19 28.24 -0.41
N TRP A 178 -12.56 29.02 0.61
CA TRP A 178 -13.89 29.61 0.74
C TRP A 178 -14.30 30.50 -0.47
N GLN A 179 -13.33 30.91 -1.30
CA GLN A 179 -13.55 31.78 -2.46
C GLN A 179 -13.54 31.06 -3.83
N GLY A 180 -13.29 29.75 -3.88
CA GLY A 180 -13.21 29.01 -5.14
C GLY A 180 -13.47 27.54 -4.92
N SER A 181 -14.11 26.90 -5.89
CA SER A 181 -14.45 25.46 -5.95
C SER A 181 -13.35 24.45 -5.66
N ASP A 182 -12.16 24.91 -5.34
CA ASP A 182 -10.97 24.10 -5.33
C ASP A 182 -10.85 23.39 -3.98
N ILE A 183 -10.53 22.10 -4.06
CA ILE A 183 -10.34 21.24 -2.89
C ILE A 183 -8.90 20.78 -2.89
N ALA A 184 -8.18 21.02 -1.80
CA ALA A 184 -6.89 20.40 -1.57
C ALA A 184 -7.11 19.15 -0.71
N VAL A 185 -6.60 18.02 -1.18
CA VAL A 185 -6.59 16.77 -0.43
C VAL A 185 -5.16 16.33 -0.25
N MET A 186 -4.81 15.92 0.98
CA MET A 186 -3.55 15.31 1.34
C MET A 186 -3.83 13.95 1.96
N VAL A 187 -3.05 12.94 1.59
CA VAL A 187 -3.13 11.58 2.12
C VAL A 187 -1.73 11.10 2.46
N VAL A 188 -1.55 10.66 3.70
CA VAL A 188 -0.33 10.02 4.18
C VAL A 188 -0.60 8.54 4.36
N VAL A 189 0.06 7.70 3.57
CA VAL A 189 0.00 6.23 3.71
C VAL A 189 1.19 5.76 4.53
N TRP A 190 0.95 4.84 5.46
CA TRP A 190 1.97 4.24 6.33
C TRP A 190 1.85 2.73 6.32
N LYS A 191 2.91 2.03 5.92
CA LYS A 191 2.94 0.57 5.96
C LYS A 191 4.12 0.05 6.77
N LYS A 192 3.89 -1.13 7.35
CA LYS A 192 4.89 -1.91 8.09
C LYS A 192 4.97 -3.32 7.51
N ASP A 193 6.19 -3.80 7.29
CA ASP A 193 6.48 -5.20 6.98
C ASP A 193 7.65 -5.66 7.87
N GLY A 194 7.33 -6.45 8.89
CA GLY A 194 8.27 -6.83 9.95
C GLY A 194 8.83 -5.59 10.67
N ASN A 195 10.14 -5.38 10.57
CA ASN A 195 10.84 -4.23 11.16
C ASN A 195 10.95 -3.02 10.22
N PHE A 196 10.54 -3.17 8.95
CA PHE A 196 10.57 -2.07 8.00
C PHE A 196 9.29 -1.26 8.11
N VAL A 197 9.44 0.06 8.18
CA VAL A 197 8.34 1.01 8.25
C VAL A 197 8.59 2.09 7.21
N VAL A 198 7.59 2.37 6.39
CA VAL A 198 7.65 3.43 5.37
C VAL A 198 6.36 4.22 5.40
N SER A 199 6.48 5.53 5.27
CA SER A 199 5.38 6.44 4.99
C SER A 199 5.61 7.20 3.69
N ASN A 200 4.55 7.49 2.96
CA ASN A 200 4.58 8.42 1.84
C ASN A 200 3.37 9.34 1.87
N GLU A 201 3.59 10.60 1.51
CA GLU A 201 2.55 11.61 1.37
C GLU A 201 2.26 11.85 -0.10
N ALA A 202 0.98 11.99 -0.43
CA ALA A 202 0.53 12.48 -1.72
C ALA A 202 -0.52 13.56 -1.50
N SER A 203 -0.43 14.64 -2.26
CA SER A 203 -1.37 15.75 -2.19
C SER A 203 -1.75 16.24 -3.58
N ALA A 204 -2.97 16.77 -3.70
CA ALA A 204 -3.45 17.36 -4.94
C ALA A 204 -4.42 18.50 -4.68
N LEU A 205 -4.34 19.52 -5.54
CA LEU A 205 -5.35 20.55 -5.68
C LEU A 205 -6.31 20.17 -6.80
N ILE A 206 -7.58 20.01 -6.46
CA ILE A 206 -8.63 19.55 -7.35
C ILE A 206 -9.49 20.76 -7.72
N LYS A 207 -9.41 21.16 -8.99
CA LYS A 207 -10.31 22.16 -9.57
C LYS A 207 -11.54 21.47 -10.15
N MET A 208 -12.73 21.90 -9.74
CA MET A 208 -13.97 21.41 -10.34
C MET A 208 -14.04 21.82 -11.81
N ARG A 209 -14.48 20.92 -12.69
CA ARG A 209 -14.62 21.21 -14.12
C ARG A 209 -15.97 21.84 -14.48
N ASN A 210 -17.01 21.55 -13.70
CA ASN A 210 -18.41 21.85 -14.03
C ASN A 210 -18.97 23.07 -13.28
N LYS A 211 -18.15 24.10 -13.03
CA LYS A 211 -18.62 25.40 -12.52
C LYS A 211 -18.54 26.47 -13.58
#